data_AF-A0A229RQX4-F1
#
_entry.id   AF-A0A229RQX4-F1
#
_cell.length_a   1.000
_cell.length_b   1.000
_cell.length_c   1.000
_cell.angle_alpha   90.00
_cell.angle_beta   90.00
_cell.angle_gamma   90.00
#
_symmetry.space_group_name_H-M   'P 1'
#
loop_
_entity.id
_entity.type
_entity.pdbx_description
1 polymer ?
#
loop_
_entity_poly.entity_id
_entity_poly.type
_entity_poly.pdbx_seq_one_letter_code
_entity_poly.pdbx_strand_id
1 'polypeptide(L)'
;MEDQDVRSALKEYVTEAEPPIGLTGDGVLAAGRRSRRRRVTTVIAAVALAAAAFPVGAALIAPPDRSEPAATSPCGEKTPGETFQAATARLNCLLDRAIRTYATPADPLKLEAYPQPGKTLYLMSGELGDRTGSVFVELMTNDGTMLSTGVACESQDPTPTTCSARLVRGGTLVETTIKKPGNPGFVAYQAGYRTAEAIVIITATNSTRPGTDEKPDPPAQRELPLLTEAQLREIALTPGLVP
;
A
#
# COMPACT_ATOMS: atom_id res chain seq x y z
N MET A 1 -44.03 -12.03 8.61
CA MET A 1 -43.81 -10.93 7.65
C MET A 1 -43.47 -11.60 6.34
N GLU A 2 -44.45 -11.65 5.45
CA GLU A 2 -44.48 -12.55 4.30
C GLU A 2 -43.81 -11.89 3.09
N ASP A 3 -43.20 -12.71 2.22
CA ASP A 3 -42.44 -12.33 1.02
C ASP A 3 -43.21 -11.39 0.04
N GLN A 4 -44.53 -11.28 0.21
CA GLN A 4 -45.41 -10.39 -0.56
C GLN A 4 -45.29 -8.91 -0.18
N ASP A 5 -44.90 -8.59 1.07
CA ASP A 5 -44.78 -7.20 1.51
C ASP A 5 -43.54 -6.51 0.92
N VAL A 6 -42.44 -7.26 0.74
CA VAL A 6 -41.19 -6.75 0.15
C VAL A 6 -41.35 -6.49 -1.35
N ARG A 7 -42.08 -7.36 -2.06
CA ARG A 7 -42.35 -7.20 -3.50
C ARG A 7 -43.27 -6.02 -3.81
N SER A 8 -44.16 -5.66 -2.89
CA SER A 8 -45.04 -4.51 -3.04
C SER A 8 -44.30 -3.19 -2.80
N ALA A 9 -43.40 -3.16 -1.82
CA ALA A 9 -42.57 -1.97 -1.55
C ALA A 9 -41.56 -1.66 -2.68
N LEU A 10 -41.06 -2.67 -3.38
CA LEU A 10 -40.10 -2.50 -4.49
C LEU A 10 -40.75 -2.03 -5.81
N LYS A 11 -42.07 -2.17 -5.97
CA LYS A 11 -42.78 -1.69 -7.17
C LYS A 11 -42.99 -0.17 -7.17
N GLU A 12 -42.93 0.48 -6.02
CA GLU A 12 -43.15 1.93 -5.90
C GLU A 12 -41.94 2.76 -6.39
N TYR A 13 -40.75 2.15 -6.49
CA TYR A 13 -39.51 2.82 -6.91
C TYR A 13 -39.07 2.54 -8.35
N VAL A 14 -39.86 1.81 -9.14
CA VAL A 14 -39.57 1.60 -10.57
C VAL A 14 -40.35 2.62 -11.38
N THR A 15 -39.75 3.80 -11.59
CA THR A 15 -40.24 4.77 -12.56
C THR A 15 -39.98 4.24 -13.97
N GLU A 16 -41.03 4.11 -14.78
CA GLU A 16 -41.04 3.57 -16.16
C GLU A 16 -40.28 4.40 -17.21
N ALA A 17 -39.25 5.17 -16.85
CA ALA A 17 -38.68 6.18 -17.75
C ALA A 17 -37.15 6.25 -17.85
N GLU A 18 -36.40 5.20 -17.50
CA GLU A 18 -34.99 5.09 -17.86
C GLU A 18 -34.70 3.79 -18.61
N PRO A 19 -34.10 3.85 -19.82
CA PRO A 19 -33.75 2.64 -20.55
C PRO A 19 -32.63 1.91 -19.80
N PRO A 20 -32.71 0.58 -19.65
CA PRO A 20 -31.59 -0.17 -19.11
C PRO A 20 -30.37 0.08 -20.00
N ILE A 21 -29.25 0.49 -19.41
CA ILE A 21 -27.95 0.54 -20.08
C ILE A 21 -27.58 -0.91 -20.44
N GLY A 22 -28.08 -1.35 -21.58
CA GLY A 22 -27.75 -2.62 -22.18
C GLY A 22 -26.33 -2.54 -22.70
N LEU A 23 -25.38 -3.05 -21.91
CA LEU A 23 -24.09 -3.49 -22.43
C LEU A 23 -24.36 -4.70 -23.34
N THR A 24 -24.68 -4.43 -24.61
CA THR A 24 -24.85 -5.48 -25.61
C THR A 24 -23.50 -6.17 -25.84
N GLY A 25 -23.50 -7.50 -25.92
CA GLY A 25 -22.28 -8.31 -26.11
C GLY A 25 -21.47 -7.91 -27.35
N ASP A 26 -22.14 -7.33 -28.35
CA ASP A 26 -21.51 -6.78 -29.55
C ASP A 26 -20.63 -5.54 -29.26
N GLY A 27 -20.96 -4.74 -28.23
CA GLY A 27 -20.16 -3.59 -27.80
C GLY A 27 -18.81 -4.00 -27.21
N VAL A 28 -18.78 -5.11 -26.47
CA VAL A 28 -17.55 -5.65 -25.85
C VAL A 28 -16.63 -6.27 -26.91
N LEU A 29 -17.19 -6.96 -27.91
CA LEU A 29 -16.42 -7.57 -28.99
C LEU A 29 -15.91 -6.54 -30.03
N ALA A 30 -16.65 -5.46 -30.27
CA ALA A 30 -16.21 -4.35 -31.13
C ALA A 30 -15.05 -3.55 -30.51
N ALA A 31 -15.05 -3.35 -29.19
CA ALA A 31 -13.94 -2.72 -28.46
C ALA A 31 -12.68 -3.61 -28.48
N GLY A 32 -12.83 -4.93 -28.38
CA GLY A 32 -11.72 -5.90 -28.45
C GLY A 32 -11.00 -5.93 -29.81
N ARG A 33 -11.72 -5.80 -30.94
CA ARG A 33 -11.11 -5.81 -32.28
C ARG A 33 -10.30 -4.54 -32.62
N ARG A 34 -10.66 -3.37 -32.08
CA ARG A 34 -9.89 -2.12 -32.28
C ARG A 34 -8.52 -2.14 -31.59
N SER A 35 -8.41 -2.83 -30.46
CA SER A 35 -7.15 -2.98 -29.72
C SER A 35 -6.11 -3.80 -30.49
N ARG A 36 -6.51 -4.92 -31.13
CA ARG A 36 -5.58 -5.76 -31.91
C ARG A 36 -5.04 -5.08 -33.17
N ARG A 37 -5.84 -4.27 -33.88
CA ARG A 37 -5.35 -3.58 -35.10
C ARG A 37 -4.29 -2.51 -34.80
N ARG A 38 -4.33 -1.86 -33.63
CA ARG A 38 -3.29 -0.88 -33.23
C ARG A 38 -1.95 -1.51 -32.86
N ARG A 39 -1.90 -2.82 -32.55
CA ARG A 39 -0.64 -3.54 -32.32
C ARG A 39 0.00 -4.12 -33.59
N VAL A 40 -0.71 -4.11 -34.72
CA VAL A 40 -0.22 -4.69 -35.98
C VAL A 40 0.31 -3.62 -36.95
N THR A 41 0.07 -2.33 -36.70
CA THR A 41 0.53 -1.22 -37.56
C THR A 41 1.80 -0.51 -37.08
N THR A 42 2.55 -1.06 -36.12
CA THR A 42 3.91 -0.60 -35.75
C THR A 42 4.99 -1.60 -36.14
N VAL A 43 4.83 -2.19 -37.34
CA VAL A 43 5.91 -2.87 -38.03
C VAL A 43 5.95 -2.30 -39.44
N ILE A 44 6.86 -1.34 -39.69
CA ILE A 44 7.61 -1.12 -40.93
C ILE A 44 8.53 0.11 -40.76
N ALA A 45 9.74 -0.05 -41.30
CA ALA A 45 10.75 0.95 -41.67
C ALA A 45 11.89 1.21 -40.67
N ALA A 46 12.96 0.42 -40.79
CA ALA A 46 14.24 0.94 -41.28
C ALA A 46 15.17 -0.21 -41.68
N VAL A 47 15.18 -0.55 -42.97
CA VAL A 47 16.31 -1.22 -43.62
C VAL A 47 17.17 -0.11 -44.20
N ALA A 48 18.40 0.04 -43.70
CA ALA A 48 19.47 0.72 -44.40
C ALA A 48 20.72 -0.15 -44.28
N LEU A 49 21.14 -0.68 -45.42
CA LEU A 49 22.39 -1.41 -45.65
C LEU A 49 23.58 -0.50 -45.34
N ALA A 50 24.48 -0.96 -44.47
CA ALA A 50 25.88 -0.60 -44.53
C ALA A 50 26.71 -1.84 -44.17
N ALA A 51 27.32 -2.42 -45.20
CA ALA A 51 28.31 -3.48 -45.08
C ALA A 51 29.57 -2.92 -44.42
N ALA A 52 29.91 -3.42 -43.23
CA ALA A 52 31.27 -3.42 -42.72
C ALA A 52 31.40 -4.56 -41.69
N ALA A 53 32.29 -5.49 -41.98
CA ALA A 53 32.57 -6.66 -41.16
C ALA A 53 33.14 -6.27 -39.79
N PHE A 54 32.46 -6.65 -38.71
CA PHE A 54 33.01 -6.73 -37.36
C PHE A 54 32.34 -7.90 -36.61
N PRO A 55 33.08 -8.85 -36.02
CA PRO A 55 32.49 -9.87 -35.17
C PRO A 55 32.26 -9.25 -33.78
N VAL A 56 31.10 -8.63 -33.57
CA VAL A 56 30.71 -8.15 -32.24
C VAL A 56 29.78 -9.18 -31.64
N GLY A 57 30.29 -9.85 -30.59
CA GLY A 57 29.58 -10.88 -29.86
C GLY A 57 28.19 -10.42 -29.40
N ALA A 58 27.22 -11.31 -29.54
CA ALA A 58 25.88 -11.13 -29.00
C ALA A 58 25.96 -10.99 -27.48
N ALA A 59 26.07 -9.76 -26.98
CA ALA A 59 25.81 -9.44 -25.60
C ALA A 59 24.29 -9.57 -25.41
N LEU A 60 23.87 -10.71 -24.87
CA LEU A 60 22.56 -10.85 -24.26
C LEU A 60 22.43 -9.77 -23.19
N ILE A 61 21.68 -8.71 -23.48
CA ILE A 61 21.23 -7.77 -22.46
C ILE A 61 20.17 -8.51 -21.66
N ALA A 62 20.62 -9.34 -20.72
CA ALA A 62 19.82 -9.74 -19.60
C ALA A 62 19.47 -8.46 -18.82
N PRO A 63 18.19 -8.23 -18.44
CA PRO A 63 17.91 -7.22 -17.43
C PRO A 63 18.78 -7.54 -16.21
N PRO A 64 19.43 -6.56 -15.56
CA PRO A 64 20.15 -6.83 -14.33
C PRO A 64 19.13 -7.33 -13.32
N ASP A 65 19.08 -8.65 -13.14
CA ASP A 65 18.56 -9.27 -11.94
C ASP A 65 19.49 -8.76 -10.85
N ARG A 66 19.04 -7.69 -10.20
CA ARG A 66 19.66 -7.18 -8.99
C ARG A 66 19.31 -8.19 -7.89
N SER A 67 19.91 -9.37 -8.00
CA SER A 67 20.18 -10.27 -6.89
C SER A 67 21.28 -9.61 -6.06
N GLU A 68 20.99 -8.42 -5.51
CA GLU A 68 21.79 -7.92 -4.41
C GLU A 68 21.55 -8.93 -3.29
N PRO A 69 22.57 -9.71 -2.86
CA PRO A 69 22.42 -10.50 -1.66
C PRO A 69 21.96 -9.51 -0.59
N ALA A 70 20.82 -9.80 0.05
CA ALA A 70 20.30 -8.97 1.12
C ALA A 70 21.45 -8.75 2.08
N ALA A 71 22.01 -7.53 2.09
CA ALA A 71 23.09 -7.21 3.00
C ALA A 71 22.59 -7.60 4.38
N THR A 72 23.29 -8.51 5.05
CA THR A 72 22.88 -9.08 6.32
C THR A 72 22.51 -7.91 7.22
N SER A 73 21.21 -7.75 7.49
CA SER A 73 20.75 -6.57 8.19
C SER A 73 21.44 -6.56 9.56
N PRO A 74 21.98 -5.42 10.03
CA PRO A 74 22.54 -5.35 11.38
C PRO A 74 21.49 -5.61 12.46
N CYS A 75 20.20 -5.63 12.09
CA CYS A 75 19.09 -6.01 12.93
C CYS A 75 18.88 -7.53 13.04
N GLY A 76 19.70 -8.34 12.37
CA GLY A 76 19.51 -9.78 12.23
C GLY A 76 18.47 -10.14 11.16
N GLU A 77 18.44 -11.43 10.82
CA GLU A 77 17.45 -12.00 9.89
C GLU A 77 16.37 -12.73 10.68
N LYS A 78 15.17 -12.88 10.07
CA LYS A 78 14.10 -13.70 10.64
C LYS A 78 14.58 -15.15 10.70
N THR A 79 14.57 -15.73 11.89
CA THR A 79 14.92 -17.15 12.08
C THR A 79 13.66 -17.99 12.29
N PRO A 80 13.58 -19.21 11.72
CA PRO A 80 12.49 -20.13 12.04
C PRO A 80 12.38 -20.37 13.54
N GLY A 81 11.19 -20.20 14.11
CA GLY A 81 10.96 -20.37 15.54
C GLY A 81 11.52 -19.27 16.42
N GLU A 82 11.78 -18.07 15.87
CA GLU A 82 12.16 -16.92 16.71
C GLU A 82 11.16 -16.69 17.84
N THR A 83 11.68 -16.38 19.02
CA THR A 83 10.82 -16.04 20.15
C THR A 83 10.16 -14.69 19.89
N PHE A 84 9.02 -14.45 20.52
CA PHE A 84 8.31 -13.18 20.45
C PHE A 84 9.22 -11.97 20.79
N GLN A 85 10.10 -12.12 21.78
CA GLN A 85 11.05 -11.08 22.18
C GLN A 85 12.12 -10.85 21.11
N ALA A 86 12.62 -11.91 20.47
CA ALA A 86 13.57 -11.81 19.37
C ALA A 86 12.93 -11.13 18.14
N ALA A 87 11.71 -11.52 17.77
CA ALA A 87 10.93 -10.87 16.71
C ALA A 87 10.74 -9.37 16.99
N THR A 88 10.34 -9.02 18.21
CA THR A 88 10.12 -7.61 18.61
C THR A 88 11.40 -6.80 18.52
N ALA A 89 12.53 -7.33 19.02
CA ALA A 89 13.83 -6.64 18.96
C ALA A 89 14.30 -6.43 17.52
N ARG A 90 14.17 -7.46 16.67
CA ARG A 90 14.51 -7.42 15.25
C ARG A 90 13.67 -6.39 14.51
N LEU A 91 12.33 -6.46 14.64
CA LEU A 91 11.39 -5.53 14.00
C LEU A 91 11.60 -4.09 14.50
N ASN A 92 11.81 -3.90 15.80
CA ASN A 92 12.10 -2.58 16.36
C ASN A 92 13.37 -1.96 15.74
N CYS A 93 14.44 -2.74 15.60
CA CYS A 93 15.67 -2.27 14.94
C CYS A 93 15.44 -1.92 13.46
N LEU A 94 14.73 -2.77 12.72
CA LEU A 94 14.45 -2.54 11.29
C LEU A 94 13.66 -1.24 11.10
N LEU A 95 12.59 -1.05 11.89
CA LEU A 95 11.73 0.12 11.82
C LEU A 95 12.46 1.40 12.28
N ASP A 96 13.18 1.35 13.39
CA ASP A 96 13.94 2.50 13.89
C ASP A 96 14.95 2.96 12.83
N ARG A 97 15.69 2.03 12.22
CA ARG A 97 16.64 2.36 11.15
C ARG A 97 15.96 2.89 9.89
N ALA A 98 14.86 2.27 9.45
CA ALA A 98 14.13 2.70 8.26
C ALA A 98 13.56 4.12 8.44
N ILE A 99 12.94 4.41 9.59
CA ILE A 99 12.40 5.73 9.91
C ILE A 99 13.52 6.77 10.02
N ARG A 100 14.62 6.44 10.72
CA ARG A 100 15.79 7.32 10.88
C ARG A 100 16.50 7.69 9.58
N THR A 101 16.26 6.95 8.50
CA THR A 101 16.79 7.28 7.17
C THR A 101 16.17 8.56 6.61
N TYR A 102 14.93 8.90 7.02
CA TYR A 102 14.17 10.02 6.46
C TYR A 102 13.76 11.08 7.50
N ALA A 103 13.67 10.71 8.76
CA ALA A 103 13.22 11.60 9.82
C ALA A 103 13.96 11.33 11.13
N THR A 104 14.15 12.36 11.94
CA THR A 104 14.69 12.21 13.30
C THR A 104 13.53 12.03 14.28
N PRO A 105 13.41 10.88 14.97
CA PRO A 105 12.44 10.75 16.06
C PRO A 105 12.77 11.70 17.21
N ALA A 106 11.76 12.35 17.78
CA ALA A 106 11.92 13.26 18.91
C ALA A 106 12.28 12.50 20.21
N ASP A 107 11.77 11.28 20.34
CA ASP A 107 12.03 10.35 21.44
C ASP A 107 12.43 8.97 20.86
N PRO A 108 13.06 8.07 21.64
CA PRO A 108 13.35 6.72 21.19
C PRO A 108 12.08 5.98 20.75
N LEU A 109 12.12 5.42 19.54
CA LEU A 109 11.02 4.60 19.03
C LEU A 109 10.99 3.25 19.76
N LYS A 110 9.79 2.86 20.18
CA LYS A 110 9.57 1.60 20.88
C LYS A 110 8.44 0.84 20.21
N LEU A 111 8.76 -0.35 19.72
CA LEU A 111 7.79 -1.33 19.27
C LEU A 111 7.23 -2.07 20.48
N GLU A 112 5.92 -2.06 20.61
CA GLU A 112 5.17 -2.80 21.61
C GLU A 112 4.40 -3.91 20.92
N ALA A 113 4.35 -5.06 21.57
CA ALA A 113 3.80 -6.25 20.98
C ALA A 113 2.64 -6.76 21.84
N TYR A 114 1.52 -6.98 21.19
CA TYR A 114 0.21 -7.28 21.75
C TYR A 114 -0.23 -8.64 21.20
N PRO A 115 0.10 -9.75 21.90
CA PRO A 115 -0.29 -11.08 21.47
C PRO A 115 -1.81 -11.26 21.59
N GLN A 116 -2.42 -11.85 20.57
CA GLN A 116 -3.84 -12.20 20.50
C GLN A 116 -3.98 -13.67 20.07
N PRO A 117 -5.16 -14.31 20.25
CA PRO A 117 -5.38 -15.67 19.75
C PRO A 117 -5.15 -15.74 18.22
N GLY A 118 -4.14 -16.51 17.81
CA GLY A 118 -3.81 -16.75 16.39
C GLY A 118 -3.13 -15.60 15.66
N LYS A 119 -2.84 -14.47 16.33
CA LYS A 119 -2.16 -13.32 15.72
C LYS A 119 -1.39 -12.49 16.73
N THR A 120 -0.38 -11.79 16.28
CA THR A 120 0.32 -10.79 17.09
C THR A 120 0.21 -9.44 16.41
N LEU A 121 -0.18 -8.42 17.17
CA LEU A 121 -0.13 -7.03 16.73
C LEU A 121 1.10 -6.35 17.32
N TYR A 122 1.90 -5.71 16.47
CA TYR A 122 3.04 -4.89 16.85
C TYR A 122 2.69 -3.43 16.54
N LEU A 123 2.79 -2.57 17.54
CA LEU A 123 2.50 -1.14 17.43
C LEU A 123 3.73 -0.32 17.77
N MET A 124 4.02 0.68 16.95
CA MET A 124 5.02 1.69 17.26
C MET A 124 4.43 3.06 16.91
N SER A 125 4.61 4.01 17.81
CA SER A 125 4.25 5.41 17.59
C SER A 125 5.40 6.31 18.00
N GLY A 126 5.61 7.40 17.27
CA GLY A 126 6.62 8.39 17.64
C GLY A 126 6.34 9.76 17.06
N GLU A 127 6.72 10.79 17.80
CA GLU A 127 6.83 12.15 17.29
C GLU A 127 8.11 12.28 16.47
N LEU A 128 8.05 13.03 15.37
CA LEU A 128 9.17 13.23 14.46
C LEU A 128 9.57 14.71 14.38
N GLY A 129 10.85 14.94 14.09
CA GLY A 129 11.45 16.26 13.93
C GLY A 129 11.36 17.08 15.21
N ASP A 130 10.92 18.32 15.07
CA ASP A 130 10.64 19.28 16.14
C ASP A 130 9.25 19.08 16.78
N ARG A 131 8.76 17.84 16.83
CA ARG A 131 7.44 17.47 17.37
C ARG A 131 6.28 18.13 16.61
N THR A 132 6.42 18.23 15.29
CA THR A 132 5.41 18.81 14.39
C THR A 132 4.69 17.77 13.54
N GLY A 133 5.06 16.49 13.64
CA GLY A 133 4.37 15.39 12.99
C GLY A 133 4.64 14.07 13.70
N SER A 134 3.87 13.05 13.36
CA SER A 134 3.99 11.73 13.99
C SER A 134 4.08 10.63 12.94
N VAL A 135 4.63 9.50 13.36
CA VAL A 135 4.56 8.21 12.66
C VAL A 135 3.86 7.20 13.55
N PHE A 136 3.01 6.39 12.93
CA PHE A 136 2.36 5.24 13.53
C PHE A 136 2.58 4.03 12.65
N VAL A 137 2.92 2.91 13.28
CA VAL A 137 3.26 1.66 12.61
C VAL A 137 2.43 0.55 13.23
N GLU A 138 1.78 -0.22 12.38
CA GLU A 138 1.09 -1.45 12.73
C GLU A 138 1.67 -2.60 11.92
N LEU A 139 2.10 -3.67 12.59
CA LEU A 139 2.44 -4.93 11.95
C LEU A 139 1.61 -6.04 12.57
N MET A 140 1.06 -6.91 11.74
CA MET A 140 0.34 -8.07 12.23
C MET A 140 0.50 -9.25 11.30
N THR A 141 0.41 -10.46 11.84
CA THR A 141 0.32 -11.68 11.05
C THR A 141 -0.97 -11.68 10.24
N ASN A 142 -0.89 -12.16 9.01
CA ASN A 142 -2.03 -12.34 8.13
C ASN A 142 -2.42 -13.82 8.07
N ASP A 143 -3.69 -14.10 7.83
CA ASP A 143 -4.27 -15.45 7.83
C ASP A 143 -4.18 -16.14 6.45
N GLY A 144 -3.28 -15.67 5.57
CA GLY A 144 -3.17 -16.15 4.19
C GLY A 144 -4.02 -15.37 3.19
N THR A 145 -4.90 -14.47 3.63
CA THR A 145 -5.76 -13.71 2.71
C THR A 145 -5.02 -12.55 2.04
N MET A 146 -4.69 -12.70 0.76
CA MET A 146 -4.13 -11.59 0.00
C MET A 146 -5.22 -10.57 -0.36
N LEU A 147 -4.91 -9.29 -0.16
CA LEU A 147 -5.79 -8.21 -0.55
C LEU A 147 -5.75 -8.02 -2.07
N SER A 148 -6.89 -8.21 -2.74
CA SER A 148 -6.99 -7.91 -4.17
C SER A 148 -6.87 -6.40 -4.40
N THR A 149 -6.08 -6.00 -5.41
CA THR A 149 -5.93 -4.59 -5.78
C THR A 149 -7.25 -3.93 -6.18
N GLY A 150 -8.21 -4.71 -6.69
CA GLY A 150 -9.53 -4.20 -7.11
C GLY A 150 -10.41 -3.76 -5.95
N VAL A 151 -10.25 -4.37 -4.76
CA VAL A 151 -11.07 -4.10 -3.57
C VAL A 151 -10.30 -3.38 -2.47
N ALA A 152 -8.98 -3.25 -2.62
CA ALA A 152 -8.08 -2.71 -1.61
C ALA A 152 -8.45 -1.30 -1.13
N CYS A 153 -8.90 -0.45 -2.05
CA CYS A 153 -9.33 0.91 -1.75
C CYS A 153 -10.74 0.98 -1.18
N GLU A 154 -11.61 0.04 -1.56
CA GLU A 154 -12.99 -0.05 -1.07
C GLU A 154 -13.03 -0.53 0.38
N SER A 155 -12.05 -1.34 0.79
CA SER A 155 -11.93 -1.85 2.17
C SER A 155 -11.34 -0.85 3.17
N GLN A 156 -11.03 0.38 2.76
CA GLN A 156 -10.44 1.39 3.65
C GLN A 156 -11.53 2.12 4.42
N ASP A 157 -11.46 2.04 5.74
CA ASP A 157 -12.32 2.78 6.66
C ASP A 157 -11.43 3.60 7.62
N PRO A 158 -11.54 4.95 7.63
CA PRO A 158 -12.41 5.75 6.77
C PRO A 158 -11.96 5.76 5.30
N THR A 159 -12.91 6.02 4.40
CA THR A 159 -12.61 6.18 2.97
C THR A 159 -11.60 7.31 2.78
N PRO A 160 -10.44 7.05 2.16
CA PRO A 160 -9.39 8.04 2.00
C PRO A 160 -9.73 9.02 0.88
N THR A 161 -9.11 10.19 0.90
CA THR A 161 -9.23 11.20 -0.15
C THR A 161 -8.61 10.72 -1.46
N THR A 162 -7.48 10.03 -1.37
CA THR A 162 -6.87 9.33 -2.49
C THR A 162 -6.49 7.92 -2.06
N CYS A 163 -6.61 6.97 -2.97
CA CYS A 163 -6.14 5.61 -2.77
C CYS A 163 -5.59 5.07 -4.08
N SER A 164 -4.46 4.37 -3.98
CA SER A 164 -3.94 3.54 -5.05
C SER A 164 -3.54 2.19 -4.50
N ALA A 165 -3.79 1.13 -5.27
CA ALA A 165 -3.39 -0.21 -4.93
C ALA A 165 -2.68 -0.85 -6.12
N ARG A 166 -1.56 -1.52 -5.87
CA ARG A 166 -0.80 -2.23 -6.89
C ARG A 166 -0.17 -3.50 -6.35
N LEU A 167 -0.01 -4.48 -7.23
CA LEU A 167 0.77 -5.66 -6.94
C LEU A 167 2.26 -5.28 -6.94
N VAL A 168 2.96 -5.72 -5.91
CA VAL A 168 4.42 -5.67 -5.80
C VAL A 168 4.94 -7.07 -5.48
N ARG A 169 6.25 -7.28 -5.54
CA ARG A 169 6.82 -8.60 -5.24
C ARG A 169 6.44 -9.01 -3.81
N GLY A 170 5.71 -10.12 -3.68
CA GLY A 170 5.33 -10.73 -2.40
C GLY A 170 3.96 -10.30 -1.85
N GLY A 171 3.29 -9.32 -2.45
CA GLY A 171 1.98 -8.88 -1.94
C GLY A 171 1.37 -7.67 -2.64
N THR A 172 0.39 -7.09 -1.98
CA THR A 172 -0.33 -5.89 -2.43
C THR A 172 0.10 -4.69 -1.62
N LEU A 173 0.55 -3.64 -2.31
CA LEU A 173 0.80 -2.33 -1.72
C LEU A 173 -0.41 -1.44 -1.94
N VAL A 174 -0.88 -0.80 -0.87
CA VAL A 174 -1.95 0.19 -0.83
C VAL A 174 -1.37 1.48 -0.30
N GLU A 175 -1.52 2.57 -1.05
CA GLU A 175 -1.06 3.90 -0.66
C GLU A 175 -2.28 4.81 -0.58
N THR A 176 -2.48 5.48 0.55
CA THR A 176 -3.63 6.35 0.77
C THR A 176 -3.22 7.72 1.30
N THR A 177 -4.01 8.73 0.94
CA THR A 177 -3.99 10.04 1.60
C THR A 177 -5.34 10.30 2.22
N ILE A 178 -5.33 10.71 3.48
CA ILE A 178 -6.53 11.09 4.23
C ILE A 178 -6.50 12.59 4.47
N LYS A 179 -7.47 13.29 3.89
CA LYS A 179 -7.83 14.68 4.18
C LYS A 179 -9.30 14.72 4.51
N LYS A 180 -9.65 15.22 5.70
CA LYS A 180 -11.02 15.14 6.19
C LYS A 180 -11.76 16.46 5.94
N PRO A 181 -12.99 16.43 5.39
CA PRO A 181 -13.75 17.66 5.14
C PRO A 181 -13.96 18.52 6.40
N GLY A 182 -14.13 17.88 7.57
CA GLY A 182 -14.34 18.57 8.86
C GLY A 182 -13.05 19.10 9.52
N ASN A 183 -11.87 18.75 9.00
CA ASN A 183 -10.58 19.26 9.46
C ASN A 183 -9.63 19.35 8.27
N PRO A 184 -9.78 20.38 7.40
CA PRO A 184 -9.04 20.47 6.14
C PRO A 184 -7.53 20.66 6.36
N GLY A 185 -7.11 21.04 7.57
CA GLY A 185 -5.70 21.13 7.93
C GLY A 185 -5.05 19.78 8.20
N PHE A 186 -5.82 18.76 8.65
CA PHE A 186 -5.26 17.44 8.95
C PHE A 186 -4.97 16.64 7.68
N VAL A 187 -3.76 16.10 7.61
CA VAL A 187 -3.30 15.25 6.52
C VAL A 187 -2.59 14.05 7.10
N ALA A 188 -3.00 12.86 6.66
CA ALA A 188 -2.27 11.63 6.91
C ALA A 188 -1.93 10.94 5.58
N TYR A 189 -0.69 10.49 5.48
CA TYR A 189 -0.25 9.57 4.43
C TYR A 189 -0.12 8.19 5.02
N GLN A 190 -0.49 7.16 4.26
CA GLN A 190 -0.37 5.79 4.69
C GLN A 190 0.14 4.91 3.54
N ALA A 191 1.03 3.98 3.89
CA ALA A 191 1.45 2.87 3.04
C ALA A 191 1.19 1.55 3.76
N GLY A 192 0.30 0.74 3.19
CA GLY A 192 -0.04 -0.60 3.65
C GLY A 192 0.50 -1.66 2.71
N TYR A 193 1.36 -2.55 3.19
CA TYR A 193 1.86 -3.71 2.45
C TYR A 193 1.29 -4.99 3.04
N ARG A 194 0.51 -5.73 2.24
CA ARG A 194 -0.16 -6.97 2.66
C ARG A 194 0.36 -8.15 1.86
N THR A 195 0.89 -9.14 2.55
CA THR A 195 1.35 -10.43 2.02
C THR A 195 0.42 -11.54 2.52
N ALA A 196 0.65 -12.78 2.11
CA ALA A 196 -0.06 -13.92 2.72
C ALA A 196 0.29 -14.10 4.21
N GLU A 197 1.46 -13.64 4.67
CA GLU A 197 1.97 -13.89 6.02
C GLU A 197 1.76 -12.71 6.98
N ALA A 198 1.69 -11.49 6.46
CA ALA A 198 1.63 -10.29 7.28
C ALA A 198 0.98 -9.08 6.60
N ILE A 199 0.52 -8.16 7.44
CA ILE A 199 0.06 -6.83 7.10
C ILE A 199 0.99 -5.83 7.80
N VAL A 200 1.60 -4.94 7.03
CA VAL A 200 2.44 -3.83 7.50
C VAL A 200 1.74 -2.53 7.11
N ILE A 201 1.44 -1.65 8.06
CA ILE A 201 0.82 -0.36 7.80
C ILE A 201 1.68 0.71 8.46
N ILE A 202 2.16 1.66 7.66
CA ILE A 202 2.91 2.82 8.13
C ILE A 202 2.08 4.06 7.81
N THR A 203 1.75 4.84 8.84
CA THR A 203 1.01 6.10 8.73
C THR A 203 1.89 7.24 9.22
N ALA A 204 1.97 8.34 8.47
CA ALA A 204 2.54 9.58 8.97
C ALA A 204 1.49 10.69 8.92
N THR A 205 1.46 11.52 9.95
CA THR A 205 0.52 12.63 10.07
C THR A 205 1.24 13.96 10.29
N ASN A 206 0.54 15.06 9.99
CA ASN A 206 0.99 16.41 10.26
C ASN A 206 0.61 16.94 11.66
N SER A 207 0.39 16.03 12.62
CA SER A 207 0.05 16.32 14.01
C SER A 207 0.75 15.36 14.96
N THR A 208 1.14 15.84 16.14
CA THR A 208 1.60 15.02 17.28
C THR A 208 0.52 14.79 18.32
N ARG A 209 -0.60 15.50 18.24
CA ARG A 209 -1.71 15.28 19.17
C ARG A 209 -2.35 13.91 18.88
N PRO A 210 -2.70 13.13 19.91
CA PRO A 210 -3.43 11.89 19.71
C PRO A 210 -4.82 12.19 19.15
N GLY A 211 -5.29 11.33 18.24
CA GLY A 211 -6.72 11.25 17.93
C GLY A 211 -7.47 10.64 19.11
N THR A 212 -8.73 11.02 19.28
CA THR A 212 -9.68 10.38 20.21
C THR A 212 -10.90 9.90 19.43
N ASP A 213 -11.74 9.05 20.01
CA ASP A 213 -12.99 8.62 19.34
C ASP A 213 -13.88 9.82 18.98
N GLU A 214 -13.90 10.85 19.83
CA GLU A 214 -14.64 12.10 19.60
C GLU A 214 -13.96 13.00 18.56
N LYS A 215 -12.64 12.91 18.43
CA LYS A 215 -11.83 13.73 17.53
C LYS A 215 -10.69 12.90 16.94
N PRO A 216 -10.99 12.01 15.98
CA PRO A 216 -9.98 11.11 15.43
C PRO A 216 -8.91 11.88 14.63
N ASP A 217 -9.28 13.06 14.13
CA ASP A 217 -8.44 13.92 13.31
C ASP A 217 -8.02 15.17 14.12
N PRO A 218 -6.88 15.12 14.82
CA PRO A 218 -6.37 16.24 15.61
C PRO A 218 -6.01 17.47 14.74
N PRO A 219 -5.96 18.68 15.31
CA PRO A 219 -5.49 19.86 14.59
C PRO A 219 -4.05 19.68 14.09
N ALA A 220 -3.81 20.04 12.84
CA ALA A 220 -2.46 20.01 12.27
C ALA A 220 -1.53 21.03 12.93
N GLN A 221 -0.25 20.67 13.03
CA GLN A 221 0.84 21.54 13.49
C GLN A 221 1.78 21.96 12.36
N ARG A 222 1.60 21.37 11.17
CA ARG A 222 2.33 21.68 9.94
C ARG A 222 1.44 21.40 8.73
N GLU A 223 1.82 21.90 7.57
CA GLU A 223 1.02 21.76 6.35
C GLU A 223 0.92 20.29 5.89
N LEU A 224 2.05 19.59 5.81
CA LEU A 224 2.13 18.20 5.34
C LEU A 224 2.89 17.31 6.34
N PRO A 225 2.61 16.00 6.40
CA PRO A 225 3.39 15.07 7.21
C PRO A 225 4.89 15.16 6.92
N LEU A 226 5.73 14.88 7.93
CA LEU A 226 7.19 14.95 7.77
C LEU A 226 7.71 13.89 6.79
N LEU A 227 7.11 12.70 6.79
CA LEU A 227 7.40 11.63 5.83
C LEU A 227 6.47 11.76 4.62
N THR A 228 7.04 11.70 3.43
CA THR A 228 6.30 11.69 2.16
C THR A 228 5.69 10.31 1.86
N GLU A 229 4.70 10.25 0.98
CA GLU A 229 4.11 8.98 0.49
C GLU A 229 5.18 8.01 -0.03
N ALA A 230 6.16 8.52 -0.79
CA ALA A 230 7.24 7.71 -1.33
C ALA A 230 8.14 7.09 -0.23
N GLN A 231 8.45 7.86 0.82
CA GLN A 231 9.24 7.40 1.96
C GLN A 231 8.46 6.39 2.81
N LEU A 232 7.16 6.61 3.01
CA LEU A 232 6.31 5.64 3.70
C LEU A 232 6.27 4.30 2.98
N ARG A 233 6.15 4.31 1.65
CA ARG A 233 6.27 3.11 0.84
C ARG A 233 7.61 2.42 1.03
N GLU A 234 8.72 3.16 1.00
CA GLU A 234 10.06 2.57 1.18
C GLU A 234 10.19 1.94 2.58
N ILE A 235 9.68 2.58 3.62
CA ILE A 235 9.63 2.03 4.97
C ILE A 235 8.75 0.77 5.01
N ALA A 236 7.53 0.81 4.48
CA ALA A 236 6.59 -0.31 4.49
C ALA A 236 7.10 -1.55 3.73
N LEU A 237 7.96 -1.33 2.72
CA LEU A 237 8.60 -2.38 1.93
C LEU A 237 10.00 -2.76 2.45
N THR A 238 10.38 -2.30 3.64
CA THR A 238 11.68 -2.66 4.23
C THR A 238 11.80 -4.19 4.36
N PRO A 239 12.85 -4.80 3.81
CA PRO A 239 13.06 -6.24 3.90
C PRO A 239 13.08 -6.72 5.36
N GLY A 240 12.38 -7.81 5.63
CA GLY A 240 12.32 -8.43 6.96
C GLY A 240 11.24 -7.88 7.89
N LEU A 241 10.43 -6.90 7.48
CA LEU A 241 9.30 -6.42 8.30
C LEU A 241 8.14 -7.42 8.41
N VAL A 242 8.09 -8.44 7.56
CA VAL A 242 7.11 -9.54 7.69
C VAL A 242 7.50 -10.37 8.93
N PRO A 243 6.72 -10.33 10.04
CA PRO A 243 6.96 -11.11 11.24
C PRO A 243 6.96 -12.61 10.96
#